data_AF-A0A967HLF6-F1
#
_entry.id   AF-A0A967HLF6-F1
#
_cell.length_a   1.000
_cell.length_b   1.000
_cell.length_c   1.000
_cell.angle_alpha   90.00
_cell.angle_beta   90.00
_cell.angle_gamma   90.00
#
_symmetry.space_group_name_H-M   'P 1'
#
loop_
_entity.id
_entity.type
_entity.pdbx_description
1 polymer ?
#
loop_
_entity_poly.entity_id
_entity_poly.type
_entity_poly.pdbx_seq_one_letter_code
_entity_poly.pdbx_strand_id
1 'polypeptide(L)'
;SLMAVGELTRPDGDFTRQSFPDHIREHAAGLPDTASRGGWLELLRETLDEGIRRIREYGPGGMATPIRQFNGEPATRLTWFHHHVAHEEYHRGQLALYARLTGHVPALTQRIRGG
;
A
#
# COMPACT_ATOMS: atom_id res chain seq x y z
N SER A 1 -1.64 -0.21 -0.49
CA SER A 1 -1.70 1.22 -0.86
C SER A 1 -2.38 1.41 -2.22
N LEU A 2 -3.35 2.34 -2.32
CA LEU A 2 -4.07 2.64 -3.58
C LEU A 2 -3.12 3.09 -4.71
N MET A 3 -2.23 4.03 -4.42
CA MET A 3 -1.21 4.50 -5.36
C MET A 3 -0.30 3.37 -5.83
N ALA A 4 0.17 2.53 -4.90
CA ALA A 4 1.05 1.41 -5.24
C ALA A 4 0.40 0.45 -6.24
N VAL A 5 -0.81 -0.03 -5.92
CA VAL A 5 -1.58 -0.91 -6.81
C VAL A 5 -1.87 -0.21 -8.14
N GLY A 6 -2.28 1.06 -8.08
CA GLY A 6 -2.54 1.90 -9.23
C GLY A 6 -1.39 1.86 -10.21
N GLU A 7 -0.23 2.40 -9.81
CA GLU A 7 0.95 2.52 -10.67
C GLU A 7 1.56 1.16 -11.06
N LEU A 8 1.54 0.16 -10.18
CA LEU A 8 2.03 -1.19 -10.50
C LEU A 8 1.20 -1.88 -11.58
N THR A 9 -0.09 -1.58 -11.68
CA THR A 9 -1.00 -2.21 -12.67
C THR A 9 -1.27 -1.33 -13.89
N ARG A 10 -0.64 -0.15 -13.96
CA ARG A 10 -0.68 0.70 -15.15
C ARG A 10 0.22 0.15 -16.26
N PRO A 11 -0.22 0.20 -17.54
CA PRO A 11 0.58 -0.27 -18.67
C PRO A 11 1.95 0.42 -18.82
N ASP A 12 2.00 1.73 -18.60
CA ASP A 12 3.20 2.58 -18.75
C ASP A 12 4.16 2.51 -17.56
N GLY A 13 3.66 2.22 -16.35
CA GLY A 13 4.47 1.93 -15.16
C GLY A 13 5.59 2.93 -14.90
N ASP A 14 5.22 4.20 -14.72
CA ASP A 14 6.18 5.28 -14.52
C ASP A 14 5.81 6.14 -13.30
N PHE A 15 6.52 5.91 -12.19
CA PHE A 15 6.34 6.67 -10.96
C PHE A 15 6.90 8.10 -11.05
N THR A 16 7.68 8.44 -12.09
CA THR A 16 8.21 9.79 -12.31
C THR A 16 7.28 10.70 -13.12
N ARG A 17 6.14 10.17 -13.61
CA ARG A 17 5.18 10.90 -14.45
C ARG A 17 4.63 12.18 -13.81
N GLN A 18 4.68 12.27 -12.49
CA GLN A 18 4.25 13.44 -11.73
C GLN A 18 4.90 13.45 -10.34
N SER A 19 4.71 14.56 -9.61
CA SER A 19 5.23 14.67 -8.25
C SER A 19 4.53 13.71 -7.29
N PHE A 20 5.20 13.35 -6.19
CA PHE A 20 4.59 12.50 -5.16
C PHE A 20 3.28 13.09 -4.59
N PRO A 21 3.18 14.40 -4.26
CA PRO A 21 1.90 15.00 -3.87
C PRO A 21 0.79 14.87 -4.91
N ASP A 22 1.13 14.93 -6.21
CA ASP A 22 0.13 14.77 -7.28
C ASP A 22 -0.35 13.32 -7.39
N HIS A 23 0.55 12.34 -7.21
CA HIS A 23 0.16 10.94 -7.07
C HIS A 23 -0.78 10.71 -5.90
N ILE A 24 -0.48 11.29 -4.73
CA ILE A 24 -1.38 11.19 -3.58
C ILE A 24 -2.74 11.80 -3.92
N ARG A 25 -2.79 12.98 -4.53
CA ARG A 25 -4.05 13.62 -4.89
C ARG A 25 -4.87 12.80 -5.88
N GLU A 26 -4.25 12.25 -6.91
CA GLU A 26 -4.92 11.39 -7.91
C GLU A 26 -5.49 10.12 -7.27
N HIS A 27 -4.67 9.41 -6.50
CA HIS A 27 -5.05 8.10 -5.95
C HIS A 27 -5.89 8.18 -4.67
N ALA A 28 -5.88 9.32 -3.99
CA ALA A 28 -6.69 9.58 -2.79
C ALA A 28 -7.96 10.41 -3.08
N ALA A 29 -8.21 10.83 -4.33
CA ALA A 29 -9.29 11.74 -4.69
C ALA A 29 -10.70 11.29 -4.24
N GLY A 30 -10.91 9.98 -4.10
CA GLY A 30 -12.19 9.40 -3.66
C GLY A 30 -12.26 9.07 -2.16
N LEU A 31 -11.22 9.38 -1.38
CA LEU A 31 -11.20 9.10 0.05
C LEU A 31 -11.90 10.22 0.82
N PRO A 32 -12.67 9.90 1.87
CA PRO A 32 -13.28 10.92 2.71
C PRO A 32 -12.20 11.64 3.54
N ASP A 33 -12.38 12.94 3.78
CA ASP A 33 -11.49 13.71 4.67
C ASP A 33 -11.56 13.23 6.13
N THR A 34 -12.72 12.72 6.53
CA THR A 34 -12.95 12.14 7.85
C THR A 34 -13.83 10.90 7.75
N ALA A 35 -13.53 9.89 8.55
CA ALA A 35 -14.40 8.72 8.72
C ALA A 35 -14.38 8.26 10.17
N SER A 36 -15.41 7.51 10.56
CA SER A 36 -15.39 6.80 11.83
C SER A 36 -14.31 5.72 11.81
N ARG A 37 -13.91 5.21 12.99
CA ARG A 37 -13.01 4.04 13.06
C ARG A 37 -13.51 2.87 12.22
N GLY A 38 -14.81 2.61 12.23
CA GLY A 38 -15.44 1.56 11.42
C GLY A 38 -15.28 1.82 9.93
N GLY A 39 -15.54 3.06 9.49
CA GLY A 39 -15.41 3.45 8.08
C GLY A 39 -13.96 3.35 7.58
N TRP A 40 -12.96 3.75 8.38
CA TRP A 40 -11.56 3.57 7.99
C TRP A 40 -11.17 2.09 7.84
N LEU A 41 -11.68 1.21 8.72
CA LEU A 41 -11.43 -0.22 8.63
C LEU A 41 -12.10 -0.86 7.41
N GLU A 42 -13.29 -0.40 7.05
CA GLU A 42 -14.00 -0.83 5.85
C GLU A 42 -13.25 -0.41 4.59
N LEU A 43 -12.86 0.86 4.47
CA LEU A 43 -12.01 1.35 3.37
C LEU A 43 -10.70 0.56 3.24
N LEU A 44 -10.03 0.24 4.35
CA LEU A 44 -8.81 -0.59 4.30
C LEU A 44 -9.06 -1.99 3.73
N ARG A 45 -10.23 -2.60 4.01
CA ARG A 45 -10.60 -3.92 3.46
C ARG A 45 -10.95 -3.81 1.98
N GLU A 46 -11.78 -2.85 1.60
CA GLU A 46 -12.20 -2.65 0.21
C GLU A 46 -11.00 -2.37 -0.69
N THR A 47 -10.10 -1.48 -0.26
CA THR A 47 -8.88 -1.17 -1.02
C THR A 47 -7.90 -2.35 -1.09
N LEU A 48 -7.88 -3.22 -0.08
CA LEU A 48 -7.10 -4.47 -0.12
C LEU A 48 -7.70 -5.44 -1.14
N ASP A 49 -9.01 -5.69 -1.10
CA ASP A 49 -9.70 -6.62 -2.00
C ASP A 49 -9.56 -6.17 -3.46
N GLU A 50 -9.75 -4.88 -3.72
CA GLU A 50 -9.53 -4.27 -5.02
C GLU A 50 -8.05 -4.40 -5.48
N GLY A 51 -7.12 -4.17 -4.55
CA GLY A 51 -5.70 -4.35 -4.81
C GLY A 51 -5.32 -5.76 -5.22
N ILE A 52 -5.84 -6.75 -4.49
CA ILE A 52 -5.64 -8.18 -4.78
C ILE A 52 -6.20 -8.51 -6.17
N ARG A 53 -7.41 -8.02 -6.49
CA ARG A 53 -8.05 -8.24 -7.78
C ARG A 53 -7.19 -7.70 -8.93
N ARG A 54 -6.81 -6.42 -8.89
CA ARG A 54 -6.03 -5.78 -9.95
C ARG A 54 -4.65 -6.43 -10.17
N ILE A 55 -3.95 -6.77 -9.09
CA ILE A 55 -2.63 -7.42 -9.20
C ILE A 55 -2.76 -8.82 -9.82
N ARG A 56 -3.81 -9.58 -9.46
CA ARG A 56 -4.08 -10.90 -10.05
C ARG A 56 -4.45 -10.81 -11.52
N GLU A 57 -5.31 -9.85 -11.89
CA GLU A 57 -5.71 -9.61 -13.28
C GLU A 57 -4.52 -9.23 -14.16
N TYR A 58 -3.60 -8.40 -13.65
CA TYR A 58 -2.38 -8.03 -14.37
C TYR A 58 -1.44 -9.23 -14.57
N GLY A 59 -1.40 -10.14 -13.59
CA GLY A 59 -0.78 -11.45 -13.72
C GLY A 59 0.75 -11.46 -13.61
N PRO A 60 1.35 -12.66 -13.48
CA PRO A 60 2.78 -12.82 -13.20
C PRO A 60 3.67 -12.32 -14.33
N GLY A 61 3.25 -12.47 -15.60
CA GLY A 61 4.01 -11.99 -16.75
C GLY A 61 4.14 -10.46 -16.75
N GLY A 62 3.06 -9.75 -16.44
CA GLY A 62 3.10 -8.31 -16.23
C GLY A 62 3.99 -7.93 -15.05
N MET A 63 3.91 -8.65 -13.92
CA MET A 63 4.72 -8.33 -12.74
C MET A 63 6.25 -8.48 -12.96
N ALA A 64 6.67 -9.21 -13.99
CA ALA A 64 8.07 -9.34 -14.37
C ALA A 64 8.60 -8.15 -15.21
N THR A 65 7.72 -7.28 -15.74
CA THR A 65 8.13 -6.17 -16.60
C THR A 65 8.80 -5.05 -15.80
N PRO A 66 9.77 -4.33 -16.38
CA PRO A 66 10.37 -3.16 -15.76
C PRO A 66 9.38 -1.99 -15.66
N ILE A 67 9.62 -1.13 -14.68
CA ILE A 67 9.00 0.16 -14.44
C ILE A 67 10.05 1.18 -14.03
N ARG A 68 9.68 2.45 -14.06
CA ARG A 68 10.50 3.53 -13.51
C ARG A 68 10.04 3.87 -12.09
N GLN A 69 10.94 3.78 -11.13
CA GLN A 69 10.70 4.10 -9.71
C GLN A 69 10.66 5.62 -9.48
N PHE A 70 10.33 6.07 -8.26
CA PHE A 70 10.31 7.50 -7.90
C PHE A 70 11.66 8.21 -8.07
N ASN A 71 12.78 7.49 -7.94
CA ASN A 71 14.12 8.04 -8.15
C ASN A 71 14.57 7.99 -9.62
N GLY A 72 13.70 7.56 -10.54
CA GLY A 72 14.01 7.43 -11.97
C GLY A 72 14.71 6.13 -12.36
N GLU A 73 15.15 5.32 -11.40
CA GLU A 73 15.83 4.05 -11.65
C GLU A 73 14.84 2.95 -12.07
N PRO A 74 15.27 2.01 -12.93
CA PRO A 74 14.43 0.88 -13.31
C PRO A 74 14.30 -0.12 -12.15
N ALA A 75 13.12 -0.73 -12.00
CA ALA A 75 12.93 -1.95 -11.23
C ALA A 75 11.88 -2.82 -11.92
N THR A 76 11.85 -4.12 -11.64
CA THR A 76 10.66 -4.91 -11.99
C THR A 76 9.48 -4.47 -11.12
N ARG A 77 8.25 -4.61 -11.64
CA ARG A 77 7.04 -4.39 -10.84
C ARG A 77 7.02 -5.26 -9.59
N LEU A 78 7.51 -6.50 -9.69
CA LEU A 78 7.62 -7.40 -8.54
C LEU A 78 8.57 -6.86 -7.47
N THR A 79 9.76 -6.42 -7.84
CA THR A 79 10.72 -5.78 -6.91
C THR A 79 10.08 -4.58 -6.23
N TRP A 80 9.36 -3.75 -6.99
CA TRP A 80 8.72 -2.55 -6.48
C TRP A 80 7.48 -2.84 -5.62
N PHE A 81 6.74 -3.90 -5.94
CA PHE A 81 5.69 -4.43 -5.08
C PHE A 81 6.24 -4.84 -3.71
N HIS A 82 7.39 -5.53 -3.67
CA HIS A 82 8.05 -5.84 -2.41
C HIS A 82 8.51 -4.60 -1.64
N HIS A 83 8.95 -3.55 -2.33
CA HIS A 83 9.21 -2.26 -1.70
C HIS A 83 7.96 -1.70 -1.01
N HIS A 84 6.79 -1.73 -1.66
CA HIS A 84 5.54 -1.28 -1.06
C HIS A 84 5.09 -2.15 0.13
N VAL A 85 5.28 -3.47 0.07
CA VAL A 85 5.04 -4.36 1.22
C VAL A 85 5.95 -3.95 2.39
N ALA A 86 7.26 -3.77 2.14
CA ALA A 86 8.20 -3.36 3.17
C ALA A 86 7.85 -1.99 3.78
N HIS A 87 7.32 -1.06 2.97
CA HIS A 87 6.86 0.25 3.42
C HIS A 87 5.63 0.14 4.35
N GLU A 88 4.66 -0.73 4.02
CA GLU A 88 3.52 -1.00 4.92
C GLU A 88 3.96 -1.66 6.23
N GLU A 89 4.90 -2.60 6.17
CA GLU A 89 5.50 -3.24 7.35
C GLU A 89 6.22 -2.24 8.26
N TYR A 90 6.96 -1.30 7.67
CA TYR A 90 7.62 -0.22 8.40
C TYR A 90 6.62 0.61 9.21
N HIS A 91 5.54 1.07 8.59
CA HIS A 91 4.50 1.84 9.29
C HIS A 91 3.73 1.01 10.32
N ARG A 92 3.50 -0.29 10.05
CA ARG A 92 2.91 -1.20 11.02
C ARG A 92 3.76 -1.34 12.28
N GLY A 93 5.09 -1.33 12.13
CA GLY A 93 6.04 -1.28 13.25
C GLY A 93 5.88 -0.02 14.11
N GLN A 94 5.71 1.15 13.47
CA GLN A 94 5.46 2.42 14.17
C GLN A 94 4.15 2.37 14.98
N LEU A 95 3.07 1.85 14.38
CA LEU A 95 1.79 1.67 15.08
C LEU A 95 1.91 0.72 16.29
N ALA A 96 2.70 -0.35 16.18
CA ALA A 96 2.96 -1.25 17.30
C ALA A 96 3.71 -0.56 18.45
N LEU A 97 4.63 0.36 18.14
CA LEU A 97 5.29 1.19 19.15
C LEU A 97 4.28 2.11 19.84
N TYR A 98 3.45 2.83 19.08
CA TYR A 98 2.44 3.73 19.65
C TYR A 98 1.41 3.00 20.51
N ALA A 99 1.00 1.79 20.11
CA ALA A 99 0.13 0.95 20.93
C ALA A 99 0.76 0.71 22.32
N ARG A 100 2.04 0.32 22.37
CA ARG A 100 2.74 0.11 23.65
C ARG A 100 2.86 1.38 24.48
N LEU A 101 3.25 2.50 23.87
CA LEU A 101 3.41 3.78 24.56
C LEU A 101 2.09 4.30 25.15
N THR A 102 0.96 3.89 24.60
CA THR A 102 -0.39 4.25 25.07
C THR A 102 -1.01 3.18 25.97
N GLY A 103 -0.23 2.19 26.44
CA GLY A 103 -0.70 1.14 27.34
C GLY A 103 -1.50 0.01 26.68
N HIS A 104 -1.56 -0.03 25.35
CA HIS A 104 -2.22 -1.09 24.60
C HIS A 104 -1.24 -2.22 24.23
N VAL A 105 -1.76 -3.44 24.13
CA VAL A 105 -1.00 -4.58 23.60
C VAL A 105 -1.11 -4.60 22.07
N PRO A 106 0.00 -4.59 21.30
CA PRO A 106 -0.05 -4.67 19.84
C PRO A 106 -0.77 -5.92 19.33
N ALA A 107 -1.49 -5.80 18.21
CA ALA A 107 -2.35 -6.87 17.67
C ALA A 107 -1.61 -8.20 17.43
N LEU A 108 -0.40 -8.18 16.84
CA LEU A 108 0.38 -9.40 16.65
C LEU A 108 0.76 -10.08 17.97
N THR A 109 1.06 -9.29 19.01
CA THR A 109 1.36 -9.83 20.35
C THR A 109 0.13 -10.46 20.99
N GLN A 110 -1.06 -9.89 20.80
CA GLN A 110 -2.32 -10.50 21.25
C GLN A 110 -2.50 -11.87 20.58
N ARG A 111 -2.35 -11.93 19.25
CA ARG A 111 -2.46 -13.17 18.47
C ARG A 111 -1.49 -14.27 18.90
N ILE A 112 -0.23 -13.91 19.19
CA ILE A 112 0.79 -14.85 19.69
C ILE A 112 0.40 -15.43 21.06
N ARG A 113 -0.27 -14.63 21.91
CA ARG A 113 -0.73 -15.05 23.24
C ARG A 113 -2.02 -15.87 23.21
N GLY A 114 -2.52 -16.24 22.03
CA GLY A 114 -3.79 -16.94 21.87
C GLY A 114 -5.02 -16.04 22.08
N GLY A 115 -4.83 -14.72 22.01
CA GLY A 115 -5.91 -13.73 21.94
C GLY A 115 -6.46 -13.58 20.53
#